data_AF-A0A7C9DTX8-F1
#
_entry.id   AF-A0A7C9DTX8-F1
#
_cell.length_a   1.000
_cell.length_b   1.000
_cell.length_c   1.000
_cell.angle_alpha   90.00
_cell.angle_beta   90.00
_cell.angle_gamma   90.00
#
_symmetry.space_group_name_H-M   'P 1'
#
loop_
_entity.id
_entity.type
_entity.pdbx_description
1 polymer ?
#
loop_
_entity_poly.entity_id
_entity_poly.type
_entity_poly.pdbx_seq_one_letter_code
_entity_poly.pdbx_strand_id
1 'polypeptide(L)'
;MGTNEKLAEFIVGSVPTVVYIPDFITDVEETQLFNHIYQAPISKWKTLKNRRLQNWGGVVHEKGLISQDLPSWLTKVTQRIYEDCGLFPAAPNHVLINEYLPEQGIMPHQDGPAYFPAAAILSLGSPAVMNFTPHSRLSECNVTAEVDPDVASSNRATAEQSKSPPCFSVLLMPRSLLIFKDLAYSGT
;
A
#
# COMPACT_ATOMS: atom_id res chain seq x y z
N MET A 1 -21.76 7.00 12.40
CA MET A 1 -20.34 6.81 12.74
C MET A 1 -19.58 6.83 11.44
N GLY A 2 -18.58 7.70 11.32
CA GLY A 2 -17.81 7.85 10.08
C GLY A 2 -16.93 6.64 9.84
N THR A 3 -16.64 6.31 8.58
CA THR A 3 -15.71 5.24 8.17
C THR A 3 -14.36 5.28 8.91
N ASN A 4 -13.89 6.48 9.27
CA ASN A 4 -12.65 6.69 10.02
C ASN A 4 -12.67 6.13 11.45
N GLU A 5 -13.81 6.09 12.15
CA GLU A 5 -13.85 5.56 13.53
C GLU A 5 -13.71 4.04 13.54
N LYS A 6 -14.25 3.37 12.52
CA LYS A 6 -14.21 1.91 12.37
C LYS A 6 -12.79 1.40 12.08
N LEU A 7 -11.95 2.20 11.42
CA LEU A 7 -10.59 1.80 11.05
C LEU A 7 -9.54 2.08 12.12
N ALA A 8 -9.88 2.85 13.16
CA ALA A 8 -8.92 3.27 14.19
C ALA A 8 -8.26 2.08 14.92
N GLU A 9 -9.01 1.00 15.16
CA GLU A 9 -8.50 -0.21 15.81
C GLU A 9 -7.55 -1.04 14.93
N PHE A 10 -7.56 -0.77 13.62
CA PHE A 10 -6.74 -1.47 12.63
C PHE A 10 -5.46 -0.70 12.26
N ILE A 11 -5.23 0.48 12.84
CA ILE A 11 -3.99 1.24 12.63
C ILE A 11 -2.82 0.47 13.25
N VAL A 12 -1.74 0.30 12.48
CA VAL A 12 -0.54 -0.42 12.93
C VAL A 12 0.72 0.44 12.83
N GLY A 13 1.66 0.21 13.75
CA GLY A 13 2.90 0.98 13.83
C GLY A 13 2.68 2.41 14.32
N SER A 14 3.65 3.29 14.02
CA SER A 14 3.61 4.70 14.43
C SER A 14 3.06 5.63 13.34
N VAL A 15 2.64 5.10 12.20
CA VAL A 15 2.15 5.88 11.07
C VAL A 15 0.63 5.74 10.98
N PRO A 16 -0.17 6.79 11.31
CA PRO A 16 -1.63 6.68 11.43
C PRO A 16 -2.36 6.26 10.16
N THR A 17 -1.69 6.35 9.01
CA THR A 17 -2.25 6.09 7.69
C THR A 17 -1.93 4.67 7.18
N VAL A 18 -1.41 3.80 8.05
CA VAL A 18 -1.17 2.38 7.76
C VAL A 18 -2.18 1.56 8.53
N VAL A 19 -3.07 0.90 7.78
CA VAL A 19 -4.21 0.15 8.29
C VAL A 19 -4.05 -1.32 7.91
N TYR A 20 -4.13 -2.22 8.89
CA TYR A 20 -4.02 -3.66 8.71
C TYR A 20 -5.26 -4.37 9.24
N ILE A 21 -6.00 -5.02 8.34
CA ILE A 21 -7.25 -5.73 8.65
C ILE A 21 -6.99 -7.24 8.49
N PRO A 22 -6.92 -8.01 9.58
CA PRO A 22 -6.82 -9.46 9.51
C PRO A 22 -8.13 -10.06 8.97
N ASP A 23 -8.04 -11.25 8.38
CA ASP A 23 -9.22 -12.03 7.93
C ASP A 23 -10.22 -11.23 7.07
N PHE A 24 -9.72 -10.28 6.26
CA PHE A 24 -10.55 -9.43 5.40
C PHE A 24 -11.37 -10.27 4.42
N ILE A 25 -10.81 -11.36 3.92
CA ILE A 25 -11.55 -12.39 3.16
C ILE A 25 -11.65 -13.71 3.93
N THR A 26 -12.67 -14.48 3.59
CA THR A 26 -12.85 -15.85 4.08
C THR A 26 -11.92 -16.84 3.37
N ASP A 27 -11.74 -18.03 3.93
CA ASP A 27 -11.02 -19.15 3.30
C ASP A 27 -11.66 -19.59 1.97
N VAL A 28 -12.99 -19.53 1.89
CA VAL A 28 -13.76 -19.83 0.68
C VAL A 28 -13.46 -18.78 -0.40
N GLU A 29 -13.46 -17.50 -0.05
CA GLU A 29 -13.11 -16.42 -0.97
C GLU A 29 -11.65 -16.51 -1.44
N GLU A 30 -10.70 -16.84 -0.55
CA GLU A 30 -9.30 -17.08 -0.91
C GLU A 30 -9.16 -18.22 -1.92
N THR A 31 -9.85 -19.35 -1.68
CA THR A 31 -9.88 -20.49 -2.60
C THR A 31 -10.45 -20.10 -3.97
N GLN A 32 -11.53 -19.32 -3.98
CA GLN A 32 -12.10 -18.80 -5.23
C GLN A 32 -11.12 -17.88 -5.96
N LEU A 33 -10.43 -16.99 -5.26
CA LEU A 33 -9.41 -16.12 -5.85
C LEU A 33 -8.28 -16.94 -6.46
N PHE A 34 -7.75 -17.94 -5.76
CA PHE A 34 -6.72 -18.83 -6.31
C PHE A 34 -7.18 -19.51 -7.60
N ASN A 35 -8.41 -20.03 -7.64
CA ASN A 35 -8.94 -20.65 -8.85
C ASN A 35 -8.96 -19.67 -10.03
N HIS A 36 -9.45 -18.43 -9.84
CA HIS A 36 -9.46 -17.43 -10.91
C HIS A 36 -8.05 -17.01 -11.33
N ILE A 37 -7.15 -16.80 -10.36
CA ILE A 37 -5.76 -16.37 -10.61
C ILE A 37 -5.03 -17.41 -11.46
N TYR A 38 -5.13 -18.69 -11.11
CA TYR A 38 -4.40 -19.76 -11.80
C TYR A 38 -5.09 -20.25 -13.07
N GLN A 39 -6.39 -20.02 -13.24
CA GLN A 39 -7.09 -20.27 -14.51
C GLN A 39 -6.89 -19.14 -15.54
N ALA A 40 -6.31 -18.01 -15.15
CA ALA A 40 -5.99 -16.94 -16.09
C ALA A 40 -5.08 -17.45 -17.22
N PRO A 41 -5.26 -16.96 -18.47
CA PRO A 41 -4.41 -17.38 -19.59
C PRO A 41 -2.93 -17.16 -19.29
N ILE A 42 -2.06 -18.06 -19.78
CA ILE A 42 -0.60 -17.97 -19.59
C ILE A 42 -0.07 -16.60 -20.05
N SER A 43 -0.65 -16.00 -21.08
CA SER A 43 -0.28 -14.67 -21.59
C SER A 43 -0.51 -13.52 -20.60
N LYS A 44 -1.34 -13.71 -19.56
CA LYS A 44 -1.49 -12.74 -18.46
C LYS A 44 -0.32 -12.77 -17.49
N TRP A 45 0.39 -13.89 -17.41
CA TRP A 45 1.56 -14.03 -16.55
C TRP A 45 2.81 -13.48 -17.23
N LYS A 46 3.47 -12.55 -16.55
CA LYS A 46 4.81 -12.07 -16.89
C LYS A 46 5.79 -12.59 -15.85
N THR A 47 6.82 -13.31 -16.30
CA THR A 47 7.94 -13.69 -15.44
C THR A 47 8.91 -12.51 -15.34
N LEU A 48 9.11 -12.03 -14.11
CA LEU A 48 10.11 -11.03 -13.77
C LEU A 48 11.30 -11.71 -13.09
N LYS A 49 12.35 -10.95 -12.76
CA LYS A 49 13.61 -11.50 -12.21
C LYS A 49 13.40 -12.50 -11.06
N ASN A 50 12.57 -12.15 -10.08
CA ASN A 50 12.36 -12.91 -8.84
C ASN A 50 10.89 -13.12 -8.49
N ARG A 51 9.95 -12.95 -9.44
CA ARG A 51 8.51 -13.10 -9.19
C ARG A 51 7.73 -13.27 -10.48
N ARG A 52 6.48 -13.70 -10.40
CA ARG A 52 5.53 -13.58 -11.52
C ARG A 52 4.52 -12.47 -11.25
N LEU A 53 4.01 -11.87 -12.32
CA LEU A 53 3.09 -10.74 -12.28
C LEU A 53 1.92 -10.97 -13.24
N GLN A 54 0.70 -10.69 -12.79
CA GLN A 54 -0.43 -10.38 -13.67
C GLN A 54 -0.81 -8.91 -13.58
N ASN A 55 -1.36 -8.38 -14.66
CA ASN A 55 -1.84 -7.00 -14.74
C ASN A 55 -3.30 -6.97 -15.25
N TRP A 56 -4.17 -6.32 -14.47
CA TRP A 56 -5.60 -6.19 -14.70
C TRP A 56 -6.05 -4.74 -14.55
N GLY A 57 -7.09 -4.34 -15.29
CA GLY A 57 -7.64 -2.98 -15.23
C GLY A 57 -7.03 -2.00 -16.24
N GLY A 58 -6.08 -2.45 -17.06
CA GLY A 58 -5.48 -1.65 -18.12
C GLY A 58 -3.96 -1.67 -18.12
N VAL A 59 -3.34 -0.70 -18.79
CA VAL A 59 -1.88 -0.55 -18.83
C VAL A 59 -1.50 0.86 -18.41
N VAL A 60 -0.63 0.96 -17.39
CA VAL A 60 -0.10 2.24 -16.92
C VAL A 60 1.03 2.68 -17.84
N HIS A 61 0.91 3.92 -18.34
CA HIS A 61 1.89 4.61 -19.16
C HIS A 61 2.23 5.98 -18.54
N GLU A 62 3.22 6.67 -19.12
CA GLU A 62 3.65 8.01 -18.64
C GLU A 62 2.51 9.04 -18.58
N LYS A 63 1.51 8.92 -19.46
CA LYS A 63 0.33 9.81 -19.52
C LYS A 63 -0.84 9.35 -18.64
N GLY A 64 -0.68 8.28 -17.86
CA GLY A 64 -1.72 7.69 -17.03
C GLY A 64 -2.14 6.29 -17.46
N LEU A 65 -3.31 5.85 -16.98
CA LEU A 65 -3.86 4.51 -17.23
C LEU A 65 -4.63 4.47 -18.55
N ILE A 66 -4.26 3.57 -19.45
CA ILE A 66 -5.13 3.12 -20.54
C ILE A 66 -6.03 2.04 -19.95
N SER A 67 -7.24 2.42 -19.53
CA SER A 67 -8.13 1.58 -18.74
C SER A 67 -8.73 0.42 -19.54
N GLN A 68 -8.97 -0.68 -18.84
CA GLN A 68 -9.77 -1.82 -19.30
C GLN A 68 -10.65 -2.28 -18.14
N ASP A 69 -11.76 -2.92 -18.45
CA ASP A 69 -12.63 -3.45 -17.40
C ASP A 69 -11.92 -4.52 -16.58
N LEU A 70 -12.12 -4.45 -15.27
CA LEU A 70 -11.73 -5.53 -14.37
C LEU A 70 -12.69 -6.71 -14.56
N PRO A 71 -12.19 -7.96 -14.49
CA PRO A 71 -13.07 -9.12 -14.42
C PRO A 71 -13.88 -9.06 -13.13
N SER A 72 -15.11 -9.60 -13.17
CA SER A 72 -16.10 -9.47 -12.08
C SER A 72 -15.58 -9.89 -10.70
N TRP A 73 -14.73 -10.92 -10.64
CA TRP A 73 -14.12 -11.39 -9.39
C TRP A 73 -13.16 -10.36 -8.77
N LEU A 74 -12.45 -9.57 -9.58
CA LEU A 74 -11.65 -8.44 -9.09
C LEU A 74 -12.52 -7.24 -8.75
N THR A 75 -13.51 -6.93 -9.59
CA THR A 75 -14.46 -5.84 -9.32
C THR A 75 -15.15 -6.00 -7.97
N LYS A 76 -15.55 -7.23 -7.60
CA LYS A 76 -16.14 -7.53 -6.29
C LYS A 76 -15.18 -7.19 -5.15
N VAL A 77 -13.91 -7.53 -5.28
CA VAL A 77 -12.88 -7.26 -4.25
C VAL A 77 -12.62 -5.75 -4.14
N THR A 78 -12.41 -5.07 -5.25
CA THR A 78 -12.08 -3.62 -5.24
C THR A 78 -13.25 -2.77 -4.78
N GLN A 79 -14.48 -3.15 -5.14
CA GLN A 79 -15.69 -2.51 -4.63
C GLN A 79 -15.82 -2.67 -3.12
N ARG A 80 -15.60 -3.88 -2.59
CA ARG A 80 -15.64 -4.12 -1.15
C ARG A 80 -14.58 -3.30 -0.40
N ILE A 81 -13.35 -3.22 -0.92
CA ILE A 81 -12.29 -2.38 -0.33
C ILE A 81 -12.75 -0.91 -0.25
N TYR A 82 -13.37 -0.40 -1.31
CA TYR A 82 -13.89 0.96 -1.34
C TYR A 82 -15.01 1.19 -0.31
N GLU A 83 -16.00 0.30 -0.29
CA GLU A 83 -17.18 0.41 0.59
C GLU A 83 -16.82 0.23 2.07
N ASP A 84 -16.01 -0.79 2.40
CA ASP A 84 -15.69 -1.15 3.78
C ASP A 84 -14.69 -0.17 4.42
N CYS A 85 -13.78 0.40 3.64
CA CYS A 85 -12.68 1.22 4.15
C CYS A 85 -12.90 2.73 3.95
N GLY A 86 -13.51 3.15 2.83
CA GLY A 86 -13.71 4.57 2.52
C GLY A 86 -12.42 5.40 2.41
N LEU A 87 -11.27 4.75 2.16
CA LEU A 87 -9.94 5.40 2.06
C LEU A 87 -9.56 5.81 0.64
N PHE A 88 -10.32 5.33 -0.36
CA PHE A 88 -10.15 5.66 -1.77
C PHE A 88 -11.32 6.53 -2.24
N PRO A 89 -11.12 7.43 -3.22
CA PRO A 89 -12.20 8.25 -3.78
C PRO A 89 -13.20 7.42 -4.62
N ALA A 90 -12.76 6.28 -5.13
CA ALA A 90 -13.54 5.30 -5.88
C ALA A 90 -12.92 3.90 -5.71
N ALA A 91 -13.60 2.86 -6.16
CA ALA A 91 -13.04 1.52 -6.23
C ALA A 91 -11.73 1.49 -7.02
N PRO A 92 -10.66 0.86 -6.50
CA PRO A 92 -9.44 0.64 -7.26
C PRO A 92 -9.74 0.01 -8.62
N ASN A 93 -9.18 0.60 -9.67
CA ASN A 93 -9.45 0.23 -11.07
C ASN A 93 -8.28 -0.48 -11.74
N HIS A 94 -7.15 -0.62 -11.05
CA HIS A 94 -5.94 -1.27 -11.55
C HIS A 94 -5.44 -2.25 -10.49
N VAL A 95 -5.16 -3.49 -10.89
CA VAL A 95 -4.78 -4.56 -9.98
C VAL A 95 -3.55 -5.29 -10.52
N LEU A 96 -2.53 -5.38 -9.66
CA LEU A 96 -1.34 -6.19 -9.88
C LEU A 96 -1.38 -7.42 -8.98
N ILE A 97 -1.27 -8.60 -9.58
CA ILE A 97 -1.19 -9.87 -8.83
C ILE A 97 0.26 -10.32 -8.87
N ASN A 98 0.93 -10.27 -7.73
CA ASN A 98 2.31 -10.70 -7.60
C ASN A 98 2.35 -12.08 -6.96
N GLU A 99 3.06 -13.01 -7.59
CA GLU A 99 3.35 -14.32 -7.01
C GLU A 99 4.83 -14.43 -6.65
N TYR A 100 5.08 -14.85 -5.41
CA TYR A 100 6.40 -15.08 -4.85
C TYR A 100 6.49 -16.52 -4.35
N LEU A 101 7.55 -17.21 -4.75
CA LEU A 101 7.97 -18.48 -4.15
C LEU A 101 8.75 -18.22 -2.84
N PRO A 102 9.00 -19.24 -2.00
CA PRO A 102 9.89 -19.09 -0.86
C PRO A 102 11.21 -18.42 -1.25
N GLU A 103 11.71 -17.54 -0.37
CA GLU A 103 12.94 -16.75 -0.55
C GLU A 103 12.89 -15.67 -1.64
N GLN A 104 11.75 -15.50 -2.32
CA GLN A 104 11.54 -14.40 -3.26
C GLN A 104 11.00 -13.15 -2.56
N GLY A 105 11.25 -12.00 -3.21
CA GLY A 105 10.78 -10.71 -2.74
C GLY A 105 10.93 -9.64 -3.81
N ILE A 106 10.66 -8.40 -3.42
CA ILE A 106 10.82 -7.22 -4.26
C ILE A 106 11.81 -6.25 -3.62
N MET A 107 12.66 -5.64 -4.44
CA MET A 107 13.61 -4.63 -3.97
C MET A 107 12.85 -3.39 -3.46
N PRO A 108 13.46 -2.57 -2.57
CA PRO A 108 12.89 -1.29 -2.18
C PRO A 108 12.54 -0.45 -3.40
N HIS A 109 11.32 0.06 -3.43
CA HIS A 109 10.78 0.88 -4.52
C HIS A 109 9.60 1.72 -3.99
N GLN A 110 9.14 2.63 -4.83
CA GLN A 110 7.90 3.38 -4.65
C GLN A 110 7.01 3.17 -5.87
N ASP A 111 5.71 3.28 -5.66
CA ASP A 111 4.75 3.25 -6.75
C ASP A 111 4.87 4.48 -7.64
N GLY A 112 4.56 4.31 -8.93
CA GLY A 112 4.74 5.36 -9.92
C GLY A 112 3.78 6.56 -9.70
N PRO A 113 4.11 7.74 -10.26
CA PRO A 113 3.33 8.96 -10.06
C PRO A 113 1.94 8.94 -10.73
N ALA A 114 1.62 7.90 -11.52
CA ALA A 114 0.33 7.76 -12.19
C ALA A 114 -0.80 7.26 -11.26
N TYR A 115 -0.46 6.76 -10.08
CA TYR A 115 -1.43 6.20 -9.13
C TYR A 115 -1.94 7.28 -8.16
N PHE A 116 -3.19 7.10 -7.72
CA PHE A 116 -3.70 7.78 -6.52
C PHE A 116 -2.76 7.47 -5.34
N PRO A 117 -2.48 8.43 -4.41
CA PRO A 117 -1.46 8.27 -3.37
C PRO A 117 -1.89 7.37 -2.20
N ALA A 118 -2.39 6.18 -2.53
CA ALA A 118 -2.74 5.11 -1.61
C ALA A 118 -2.66 3.77 -2.33
N ALA A 119 -2.29 2.73 -1.59
CA ALA A 119 -2.29 1.35 -2.08
C ALA A 119 -3.09 0.44 -1.13
N ALA A 120 -3.73 -0.57 -1.70
CA ALA A 120 -4.36 -1.66 -0.99
C ALA A 120 -3.73 -2.99 -1.42
N ILE A 121 -3.32 -3.80 -0.44
CA ILE A 121 -2.66 -5.09 -0.65
C ILE A 121 -3.47 -6.16 0.06
N LEU A 122 -4.12 -7.02 -0.72
CA LEU A 122 -4.76 -8.24 -0.23
C LEU A 122 -3.75 -9.41 -0.33
N SER A 123 -3.38 -9.98 0.81
CA SER A 123 -2.43 -11.08 0.87
C SER A 123 -3.14 -12.43 0.84
N LEU A 124 -2.60 -13.40 0.08
CA LEU A 124 -3.13 -14.76 -0.06
C LEU A 124 -2.01 -15.78 0.21
N GLY A 125 -2.36 -16.97 0.68
CA GLY A 125 -1.42 -18.10 0.79
C GLY A 125 -0.46 -18.03 1.96
N SER A 126 0.85 -17.90 1.70
CA SER A 126 1.86 -17.89 2.78
C SER A 126 2.03 -16.49 3.38
N PRO A 127 2.35 -16.37 4.68
CA PRO A 127 2.69 -15.08 5.27
C PRO A 127 3.88 -14.41 4.59
N ALA A 128 3.86 -13.08 4.52
CA ALA A 128 4.94 -12.27 3.98
C ALA A 128 5.24 -11.06 4.90
N VAL A 129 6.44 -10.49 4.81
CA VAL A 129 6.79 -9.28 5.56
C VAL A 129 6.87 -8.10 4.61
N MET A 130 6.10 -7.04 4.89
CA MET A 130 6.24 -5.74 4.25
C MET A 130 7.15 -4.85 5.11
N ASN A 131 8.19 -4.29 4.51
CA ASN A 131 9.10 -3.37 5.18
C ASN A 131 8.88 -1.95 4.68
N PHE A 132 8.66 -1.02 5.60
CA PHE A 132 8.56 0.41 5.34
C PHE A 132 9.82 1.11 5.82
N THR A 133 10.45 1.84 4.90
CA THR A 133 11.63 2.66 5.16
C THR A 133 11.29 4.11 4.79
N PRO A 134 11.61 5.09 5.65
CA PRO A 134 11.38 6.50 5.33
C PRO A 134 12.09 6.91 4.04
N HIS A 135 11.44 7.75 3.23
CA HIS A 135 12.09 8.31 2.07
C HIS A 135 13.27 9.19 2.51
N SER A 136 14.38 9.14 1.76
CA SER A 136 15.56 9.99 1.98
C SER A 136 15.24 11.48 2.19
N ARG A 137 14.24 12.03 1.50
CA ARG A 137 13.81 13.43 1.65
C ARG A 137 13.30 13.75 3.05
N LEU A 138 12.62 12.81 3.70
CA LEU A 138 12.18 12.94 5.10
C LEU A 138 13.37 12.84 6.07
N SER A 139 14.46 12.15 5.69
CA SER A 139 15.68 12.11 6.49
C SER A 139 16.55 13.35 6.33
N GLU A 140 16.53 13.99 5.16
CA GLU A 140 17.31 15.22 4.86
C GLU A 140 16.74 16.46 5.55
N CYS A 141 15.41 16.58 5.72
CA CYS A 141 14.79 17.67 6.47
C CYS A 141 15.20 17.73 7.96
N ASN A 142 15.82 16.68 8.49
CA ASN A 142 16.33 16.66 9.86
C ASN A 142 17.75 17.24 10.01
N VAL A 143 18.43 17.60 8.91
CA VAL A 143 19.86 18.00 8.94
C VAL A 143 20.07 19.50 8.69
N THR A 144 19.09 20.26 8.18
CA THR A 144 19.28 21.68 7.83
C THR A 144 18.92 22.70 8.92
N ALA A 145 18.76 22.29 10.18
CA ALA A 145 18.65 23.23 11.30
C ALA A 145 20.04 23.59 11.83
N GLU A 146 20.90 24.15 10.99
CA GLU A 146 22.09 24.87 11.47
C GLU A 146 21.62 26.22 12.02
N VAL A 147 22.00 26.45 13.28
CA VAL A 147 21.60 27.56 14.14
C VAL A 147 22.26 28.85 13.67
N ASP A 148 21.46 29.82 13.24
CA ASP A 148 21.93 31.20 13.10
C ASP A 148 22.03 31.83 14.51
N PRO A 149 23.20 32.32 14.98
CA PRO A 149 23.35 32.72 16.39
C PRO A 149 22.64 34.02 16.80
N ASP A 150 22.08 34.79 15.87
CA ASP A 150 21.71 36.19 16.15
C ASP A 150 20.26 36.57 15.83
N VAL A 151 19.27 36.00 16.54
CA VAL A 151 18.01 36.72 16.81
C VAL A 151 17.43 36.34 18.18
N ALA A 152 17.58 37.22 19.17
CA ALA A 152 16.85 37.18 20.42
C ALA A 152 15.43 37.77 20.25
N SER A 153 14.39 36.94 20.36
CA SER A 153 13.16 37.24 21.16
C SER A 153 12.02 36.25 20.93
N SER A 154 11.49 35.76 22.05
CA SER A 154 10.09 35.37 22.32
C SER A 154 9.33 34.59 21.25
N ASN A 155 9.25 33.27 21.43
CA ASN A 155 7.98 32.52 21.55
C ASN A 155 8.28 31.04 21.80
N ARG A 156 8.14 30.58 23.05
CA ARG A 156 8.13 29.15 23.39
C ARG A 156 6.76 28.55 23.04
N ALA A 157 6.51 28.37 21.75
CA ALA A 157 5.64 27.29 21.30
C ALA A 157 6.55 26.07 21.11
N THR A 158 6.22 24.97 21.77
CA THR A 158 6.90 23.68 21.61
C THR A 158 6.84 23.27 20.15
N ALA A 159 7.91 23.52 19.41
CA ALA A 159 8.13 22.94 18.10
C ALA A 159 8.33 21.43 18.33
N GLU A 160 7.27 20.65 18.12
CA GLU A 160 7.42 19.22 17.91
C GLU A 160 8.31 19.05 16.67
N GLN A 161 9.60 18.83 16.91
CA GLN A 161 10.55 18.43 15.88
C GLN A 161 9.96 17.17 15.24
N SER A 162 9.46 17.31 14.01
CA SER A 162 8.86 16.23 13.23
C SER A 162 9.94 15.23 12.85
N LYS A 163 10.30 14.38 13.82
CA LYS A 163 11.20 13.25 13.59
C LYS A 163 10.61 12.42 12.46
N SER A 164 11.42 12.14 11.45
CA SER A 164 11.06 11.20 10.39
C SER A 164 10.53 9.91 11.03
N PRO A 165 9.40 9.34 10.56
CA PRO A 165 8.89 8.10 11.13
C PRO A 165 9.99 7.04 11.10
N PRO A 166 10.11 6.15 12.10
CA PRO A 166 11.11 5.09 12.08
C PRO A 166 10.80 4.07 10.98
N CYS A 167 11.80 3.26 10.59
CA CYS A 167 11.52 2.04 9.83
C CYS A 167 10.61 1.12 10.65
N PHE A 168 9.68 0.45 9.98
CA PHE A 168 8.83 -0.56 10.61
C PHE A 168 8.45 -1.63 9.61
N SER A 169 7.96 -2.76 10.12
CA SER A 169 7.55 -3.90 9.32
C SER A 169 6.14 -4.33 9.70
N VAL A 170 5.40 -4.84 8.72
CA VAL A 170 4.06 -5.43 8.92
C VAL A 170 4.11 -6.88 8.44
N LEU A 171 3.70 -7.81 9.29
CA LEU A 171 3.50 -9.21 8.91
C LEU A 171 2.15 -9.34 8.22
N LEU A 172 2.17 -9.70 6.94
CA LEU A 172 1.01 -9.91 6.11
C LEU A 172 0.60 -11.39 6.17
N MET A 173 -0.36 -11.70 7.03
CA MET A 173 -0.97 -13.02 7.07
C MET A 173 -1.86 -13.28 5.85
N PRO A 174 -2.03 -14.53 5.40
CA PRO A 174 -3.06 -14.85 4.41
C PRO A 174 -4.42 -14.26 4.78
N ARG A 175 -5.16 -13.86 3.75
CA ARG A 175 -6.49 -13.25 3.80
C ARG A 175 -6.56 -11.86 4.44
N SER A 176 -5.43 -11.27 4.81
CA SER A 176 -5.38 -9.92 5.37
C SER A 176 -5.32 -8.82 4.31
N LEU A 177 -5.82 -7.64 4.67
CA LEU A 177 -5.75 -6.43 3.86
C LEU A 177 -4.87 -5.40 4.54
N LEU A 178 -3.83 -4.95 3.85
CA LEU A 178 -3.02 -3.79 4.22
C LEU A 178 -3.40 -2.61 3.34
N ILE A 179 -3.69 -1.45 3.93
CA ILE A 179 -3.87 -0.18 3.20
C ILE A 179 -2.87 0.82 3.77
N PHE A 180 -2.19 1.55 2.89
CA PHE A 180 -1.33 2.66 3.30
C PHE A 180 -1.46 3.85 2.34
N LYS A 181 -1.35 5.06 2.90
CA LYS A 181 -1.45 6.34 2.18
C LYS A 181 -0.59 7.43 2.83
N ASP A 182 -0.58 8.62 2.24
CA ASP A 182 0.10 9.82 2.74
C ASP A 182 1.59 9.54 3.04
N LEU A 183 2.08 9.78 4.27
CA LEU A 183 3.49 9.60 4.64
C LEU A 183 4.04 8.18 4.42
N ALA A 184 3.19 7.16 4.46
CA ALA A 184 3.58 5.78 4.18
C ALA A 184 3.66 5.47 2.67
N TYR A 185 3.07 6.30 1.82
CA TYR A 185 3.05 6.14 0.37
C TYR A 185 4.05 7.10 -0.32
N SER A 186 4.02 8.37 0.06
CA SER A 186 4.87 9.44 -0.48
C SER A 186 5.57 10.21 0.64
N GLY A 187 6.85 10.52 0.44
CA GLY A 187 7.64 11.34 1.37
C GLY A 187 7.51 12.85 1.14
N THR A 188 6.36 13.31 0.63
CA THR A 188 6.06 14.72 0.32
C THR A 188 5.05 15.28 1.29
#